data_AF-A0A1X7PBY6-F1
#
_entry.id   AF-A0A1X7PBY6-F1
#
_cell.length_a   1.000
_cell.length_b   1.000
_cell.length_c   1.000
_cell.angle_alpha   90.00
_cell.angle_beta   90.00
_cell.angle_gamma   90.00
#
_symmetry.space_group_name_H-M   'P 1'
#
loop_
_entity.id
_entity.type
_entity.pdbx_description
1 polymer ?
#
loop_
_entity_poly.entity_id
_entity_poly.type
_entity_poly.pdbx_seq_one_letter_code
_entity_poly.pdbx_strand_id
1 'polypeptide(L)'
;MDGEGSGQRQDERGLFALAVARVDLPPAIKDPTQPPAALSPDRLPMVSRRAPAAKRVRDRLVHAQAQAASAVQLEVDRGGAFLLVPVLLCAGAAIYFALYVEPGWMPLASLFFLFAAVTWMAREVAPAKYLALAALLLLGGALLGKVETWRADTKVIGGEITTRLTGRVETIEARENGRVRLTLTVMATERPKLRYQPDRVRLTARSVPKGLEPGAVVTGLARLAAPLGPLRPGSYDFAFESYLDGIGATGFFLKGPEVVGETATAPLGARFQAWIEAHRIDLAGRIRSHITGPEGEIAAALVAGVRGGIPEDVNETLRITGLAHVLSISGLHMALVAGVVIGSLRLGFAAFPGFASRHPVRKYAAIGALVALAAYLLISGSQVAAERSFLMIAVMLVALLFDRAALTMRNLAIAALIIVVLSPHEVVGPSFQMSFAATAALVSA
;
A
#
# COMPACT_ATOMS: atom_id res chain seq x y z
N MET A 1 48.96 24.36 41.83
CA MET A 1 48.01 25.48 41.59
C MET A 1 46.99 24.91 40.64
N ASP A 2 45.91 24.46 41.25
CA ASP A 2 44.95 23.49 40.75
C ASP A 2 43.85 24.19 39.94
N GLY A 3 43.23 23.45 39.02
CA GLY A 3 42.11 23.96 38.22
C GLY A 3 41.51 22.90 37.32
N GLU A 4 40.89 21.88 37.91
CA GLU A 4 40.01 20.93 37.21
C GLU A 4 38.71 21.62 36.76
N GLY A 5 38.45 21.63 35.45
CA GLY A 5 37.17 22.05 34.88
C GLY A 5 36.24 20.85 34.70
N SER A 6 35.37 20.61 35.68
CA SER A 6 34.29 19.61 35.60
C SER A 6 33.04 20.23 34.95
N GLY A 7 32.73 19.79 33.72
CA GLY A 7 31.45 20.06 33.07
C GLY A 7 30.35 19.16 33.65
N GLN A 8 29.67 19.64 34.69
CA GLN A 8 28.49 18.96 35.24
C GLN A 8 27.30 19.05 34.26
N ARG A 9 26.84 17.87 33.81
CA ARG A 9 25.52 17.66 33.19
C ARG A 9 24.43 18.16 34.15
N GLN A 10 23.54 19.01 33.65
CA GLN A 10 22.29 19.33 34.33
C GLN A 10 21.43 18.06 34.43
N ASP A 11 21.10 17.67 35.65
CA ASP A 11 20.19 16.57 35.96
C ASP A 11 18.74 17.09 35.84
N GLU A 12 18.07 16.75 34.73
CA GLU A 12 16.70 17.18 34.40
C GLU A 12 15.62 16.58 35.34
N ARG A 13 16.02 15.80 36.35
CA ARG A 13 15.10 15.17 37.31
C ARG A 13 14.65 16.08 38.46
N GLY A 14 15.19 17.30 38.56
CA GLY A 14 14.77 18.30 39.57
C GLY A 14 13.41 18.96 39.31
N LEU A 15 12.85 18.84 38.10
CA LEU A 15 11.59 19.51 37.72
C LEU A 15 10.33 18.86 38.30
N PHE A 16 10.44 17.71 38.97
CA PHE A 16 9.31 16.97 39.55
C PHE A 16 9.29 16.90 41.08
N ALA A 17 10.12 17.67 41.78
CA ALA A 17 10.03 17.78 43.24
C ALA A 17 8.84 18.69 43.63
N LEU A 18 7.76 18.05 44.10
CA LEU A 18 6.60 18.67 44.74
C LEU A 18 7.00 19.83 45.66
N ALA A 19 6.44 21.00 45.39
CA ALA A 19 6.53 22.17 46.25
C ALA A 19 5.98 21.82 47.65
N VAL A 20 6.87 21.56 48.60
CA VAL A 20 6.55 21.58 50.02
C VAL A 20 6.32 23.03 50.39
N ALA A 21 5.06 23.40 50.58
CA ALA A 21 4.69 24.72 51.08
C ALA A 21 5.39 24.95 52.42
N ARG A 22 6.15 26.05 52.53
CA ARG A 22 6.61 26.57 53.82
C ARG A 22 5.39 26.80 54.70
N VAL A 23 5.35 26.13 55.84
CA VAL A 23 4.40 26.43 56.91
C VAL A 23 4.98 27.62 57.66
N ASP A 24 4.41 28.80 57.44
CA ASP A 24 4.67 29.95 58.30
C ASP A 24 4.06 29.67 59.68
N LEU A 25 4.91 29.60 60.70
CA LEU A 25 4.48 29.53 62.10
C LEU A 25 3.80 30.86 62.47
N PRO A 26 2.67 30.85 63.18
CA PRO A 26 2.01 32.07 63.63
C PRO A 26 2.89 32.84 64.63
N PRO A 27 2.78 34.18 64.70
CA PRO A 27 3.59 34.99 65.58
C PRO A 27 3.32 34.64 67.06
N ALA A 28 4.37 34.74 67.87
CA ALA A 28 4.35 34.46 69.31
C ALA A 28 3.23 35.24 70.04
N ILE A 29 2.57 34.54 70.96
CA ILE A 29 1.52 35.06 71.85
C ILE A 29 2.10 36.24 72.64
N LYS A 30 1.51 37.43 72.48
CA LYS A 30 1.75 38.57 73.38
C LYS A 30 0.78 38.45 74.57
N ASP A 31 1.37 38.45 75.76
CA ASP A 31 0.76 38.67 77.08
C ASP A 31 0.12 37.45 77.80
N PRO A 32 0.67 36.98 78.95
CA PRO A 32 0.12 35.85 79.72
C PRO A 32 -1.03 36.20 80.68
N THR A 33 -1.60 37.40 80.65
CA THR A 33 -2.54 37.85 81.71
C THR A 33 -4.01 38.05 81.31
N GLN A 34 -4.41 37.69 80.09
CA GLN A 34 -5.84 37.69 79.71
C GLN A 34 -6.51 36.32 79.92
N PRO A 35 -7.64 36.23 80.67
CA PRO A 35 -8.42 35.01 80.71
C PRO A 35 -9.04 34.73 79.32
N PRO A 36 -9.09 33.47 78.86
CA PRO A 36 -9.61 33.14 77.55
C PRO A 36 -11.09 33.51 77.46
N ALA A 37 -11.45 34.23 76.39
CA ALA A 37 -12.83 34.55 76.08
C ALA A 37 -13.65 33.24 75.95
N ALA A 38 -14.77 33.16 76.68
CA ALA A 38 -15.68 32.03 76.61
C ALA A 38 -16.19 31.86 75.16
N LEU A 39 -15.83 30.73 74.55
CA LEU A 39 -16.37 30.32 73.25
C LEU A 39 -17.86 30.02 73.40
N SER A 40 -18.71 30.87 72.83
CA SER A 40 -20.14 30.61 72.69
C SER A 40 -20.36 29.37 71.79
N PRO A 41 -21.33 28.47 72.08
CA PRO A 41 -21.49 27.21 71.33
C PRO A 41 -21.96 27.39 69.86
N ASP A 42 -22.32 28.59 69.44
CA ASP A 42 -23.09 28.82 68.20
C ASP A 42 -22.28 29.15 66.95
N ARG A 43 -20.96 28.91 66.93
CA ARG A 43 -20.16 29.08 65.71
C ARG A 43 -19.15 27.96 65.51
N LEU A 44 -19.66 26.73 65.36
CA LEU A 44 -18.92 25.72 64.62
C LEU A 44 -19.05 26.05 63.12
N PRO A 45 -17.95 26.32 62.39
CA PRO A 45 -18.04 26.44 60.94
C PRO A 45 -18.55 25.11 60.41
N MET A 46 -19.70 25.11 59.73
CA MET A 46 -20.14 23.94 58.98
C MET A 46 -19.02 23.56 58.02
N VAL A 47 -18.29 22.49 58.35
CA VAL A 47 -17.36 21.86 57.42
C VAL A 47 -18.19 21.41 56.25
N SER A 48 -18.12 22.16 55.14
CA SER A 48 -18.76 21.76 53.89
C SER A 48 -18.26 20.35 53.59
N ARG A 49 -19.15 19.35 53.63
CA ARG A 49 -18.81 17.98 53.24
C ARG A 49 -18.22 18.06 51.84
N ARG A 50 -16.89 17.93 51.73
CA ARG A 50 -16.21 17.84 50.43
C ARG A 50 -16.92 16.74 49.67
N ALA A 51 -17.52 17.07 48.53
CA ALA A 51 -18.16 16.09 47.68
C ALA A 51 -17.20 14.89 47.49
N PRO A 52 -17.69 13.65 47.60
CA PRO A 52 -16.85 12.47 47.55
C PRO A 52 -16.00 12.51 46.28
N ALA A 53 -14.72 12.10 46.37
CA ALA A 53 -13.78 12.15 45.24
C ALA A 53 -14.37 11.54 43.95
N ALA A 54 -15.22 10.52 44.08
CA ALA A 54 -15.99 9.90 43.00
C ALA A 54 -16.89 10.87 42.22
N LYS A 55 -17.53 11.86 42.88
CA LYS A 55 -18.37 12.87 42.22
C LYS A 55 -17.53 13.83 41.37
N ARG A 56 -16.35 14.26 41.87
CA ARG A 56 -15.42 15.11 41.10
C ARG A 56 -14.84 14.37 39.90
N VAL A 57 -14.53 13.08 40.04
CA VAL A 57 -14.07 12.22 38.93
C VAL A 57 -15.17 12.05 37.89
N ARG A 58 -16.42 11.79 38.33
CA ARG A 58 -17.59 11.70 37.43
C ARG A 58 -17.84 13.02 36.69
N ASP A 59 -17.81 14.15 37.38
CA ASP A 59 -18.07 15.46 36.76
C ASP A 59 -16.97 15.83 35.76
N ARG A 60 -15.70 15.50 36.08
CA ARG A 60 -14.58 15.62 35.13
C ARG A 60 -14.73 14.70 33.91
N LEU A 61 -15.17 13.45 34.11
CA LEU A 61 -15.45 12.51 33.02
C LEU A 61 -16.58 13.01 32.11
N VAL A 62 -17.65 13.55 32.68
CA VAL A 62 -18.77 14.12 31.91
C VAL A 62 -18.33 15.36 31.13
N HIS A 63 -17.53 16.25 31.73
CA HIS A 63 -16.98 17.41 31.02
C HIS A 63 -15.99 17.00 29.92
N ALA A 64 -15.12 16.02 30.16
CA ALA A 64 -14.23 15.47 29.15
C ALA A 64 -15.01 14.82 27.99
N GLN A 65 -16.08 14.09 28.29
CA GLN A 65 -16.97 13.52 27.28
C GLN A 65 -17.68 14.60 26.45
N ALA A 66 -18.18 15.66 27.08
CA ALA A 66 -18.82 16.77 26.39
C ALA A 66 -17.84 17.53 25.48
N GLN A 67 -16.60 17.76 25.95
CA GLN A 67 -15.53 18.38 25.16
C GLN A 67 -15.06 17.49 24.00
N ALA A 68 -14.97 16.17 24.21
CA ALA A 68 -14.66 15.23 23.15
C ALA A 68 -15.77 15.18 22.09
N ALA A 69 -17.04 15.17 22.51
CA ALA A 69 -18.18 15.18 21.61
C ALA A 69 -18.25 16.46 20.77
N SER A 70 -17.99 17.63 21.36
CA SER A 70 -17.96 18.89 20.62
C SER A 70 -16.79 18.98 19.66
N ALA A 71 -15.61 18.47 20.03
CA ALA A 71 -14.45 18.38 19.15
C ALA A 71 -14.70 17.45 17.95
N VAL A 72 -15.31 16.28 18.18
CA VAL A 72 -15.71 15.35 17.12
C VAL A 72 -16.72 15.99 16.18
N GLN A 73 -17.73 16.68 16.71
CA GLN A 73 -18.73 17.34 15.90
C GLN A 73 -18.11 18.43 15.02
N LEU A 74 -17.22 19.23 15.59
CA LEU A 74 -16.49 20.29 14.88
C LEU A 74 -15.60 19.72 13.76
N GLU A 75 -15.00 18.56 13.96
CA GLU A 75 -14.20 17.88 12.94
C GLU A 75 -15.07 17.23 11.84
N VAL A 76 -16.24 16.70 12.20
CA VAL A 76 -17.24 16.21 11.24
C VAL A 76 -17.76 17.36 10.37
N ASP A 77 -18.06 18.51 10.98
CA ASP A 77 -18.54 19.70 10.27
C ASP A 77 -17.47 20.26 9.31
N ARG A 78 -16.17 20.07 9.63
CA ARG A 78 -15.04 20.37 8.74
C ARG A 78 -14.81 19.34 7.64
N GLY A 79 -15.56 18.24 7.63
CA GLY A 79 -15.43 17.16 6.65
C GLY A 79 -14.30 16.16 6.94
N GLY A 80 -13.69 16.22 8.14
CA GLY A 80 -12.62 15.29 8.55
C GLY A 80 -13.07 13.84 8.61
N ALA A 81 -14.38 13.60 8.81
CA ALA A 81 -14.96 12.26 8.82
C ALA A 81 -14.69 11.46 7.52
N PHE A 82 -14.61 12.13 6.36
CA PHE A 82 -14.30 11.48 5.10
C PHE A 82 -12.87 10.92 5.06
N LEU A 83 -11.92 11.58 5.74
CA LEU A 83 -10.52 11.14 5.78
C LEU A 83 -10.34 9.85 6.59
N LEU A 84 -11.23 9.59 7.55
CA LEU A 84 -11.21 8.38 8.38
C LEU A 84 -11.78 7.16 7.65
N VAL A 85 -12.60 7.36 6.61
CA VAL A 85 -13.19 6.25 5.84
C VAL A 85 -12.14 5.30 5.27
N PRO A 86 -11.16 5.75 4.47
CA PRO A 86 -10.13 4.86 3.95
C PRO A 86 -9.23 4.31 5.06
N VAL A 87 -8.97 5.07 6.13
CA VAL A 87 -8.16 4.58 7.27
C VAL A 87 -8.82 3.36 7.92
N LEU A 88 -10.12 3.42 8.17
CA LEU A 88 -10.88 2.33 8.77
C LEU A 88 -11.03 1.13 7.82
N LEU A 89 -11.26 1.37 6.52
CA LEU A 89 -11.28 0.29 5.52
C LEU A 89 -9.90 -0.40 5.43
N CYS A 90 -8.82 0.37 5.38
CA CYS A 90 -7.45 -0.13 5.39
C CYS A 90 -7.16 -0.94 6.66
N ALA A 91 -7.54 -0.44 7.84
CA ALA A 91 -7.39 -1.18 9.09
C ALA A 91 -8.18 -2.50 9.07
N GLY A 92 -9.39 -2.50 8.53
CA GLY A 92 -10.20 -3.70 8.35
C GLY A 92 -9.55 -4.75 7.43
N ALA A 93 -9.04 -4.30 6.28
CA ALA A 93 -8.30 -5.15 5.34
C ALA A 93 -7.01 -5.70 5.98
N ALA A 94 -6.26 -4.86 6.70
CA ALA A 94 -5.05 -5.28 7.40
C ALA A 94 -5.34 -6.32 8.49
N ILE A 95 -6.43 -6.16 9.26
CA ILE A 95 -6.89 -7.15 10.24
C ILE A 95 -7.19 -8.47 9.54
N TYR A 96 -7.90 -8.45 8.41
CA TYR A 96 -8.24 -9.65 7.66
C TYR A 96 -6.98 -10.44 7.23
N PHE A 97 -5.98 -9.77 6.65
CA PHE A 97 -4.74 -10.42 6.23
C PHE A 97 -3.79 -10.78 7.38
N ALA A 98 -4.01 -10.23 8.57
CA ALA A 98 -3.28 -10.63 9.78
C ALA A 98 -3.85 -11.90 10.44
N LEU A 99 -5.05 -12.35 10.06
CA LEU A 99 -5.65 -13.56 10.61
C LEU A 99 -4.94 -14.81 10.05
N TYR A 100 -4.57 -15.73 10.94
CA TYR A 100 -3.99 -17.02 10.56
C TYR A 100 -4.96 -17.94 9.81
N VAL A 101 -6.26 -17.78 10.07
CA VAL A 101 -7.31 -18.59 9.46
C VAL A 101 -8.28 -17.65 8.76
N GLU A 102 -8.51 -17.94 7.49
CA GLU A 102 -9.43 -17.16 6.67
C GLU A 102 -10.85 -17.26 7.25
N PRO A 103 -11.52 -16.14 7.58
CA PRO A 103 -12.89 -16.19 8.06
C PRO A 103 -13.82 -16.67 6.95
N GLY A 104 -14.83 -17.47 7.35
CA GLY A 104 -15.89 -17.90 6.46
C GLY A 104 -16.75 -16.72 5.97
N TRP A 105 -17.40 -16.88 4.82
CA TRP A 105 -18.33 -15.87 4.27
C TRP A 105 -19.48 -15.54 5.22
N MET A 106 -20.09 -16.56 5.82
CA MET A 106 -21.26 -16.43 6.69
C MET A 106 -21.02 -15.55 7.93
N PRO A 107 -20.00 -15.82 8.79
CA PRO A 107 -19.77 -14.98 9.96
C PRO A 107 -19.44 -13.53 9.55
N LEU A 108 -18.63 -13.32 8.53
CA LEU A 108 -18.21 -11.99 8.12
C LEU A 108 -19.38 -11.17 7.52
N ALA A 109 -20.19 -11.78 6.65
CA ALA A 109 -21.39 -11.15 6.10
C ALA A 109 -22.45 -10.88 7.18
N SER A 110 -22.69 -11.82 8.10
CA SER A 110 -23.65 -11.65 9.19
C SER A 110 -23.28 -10.49 10.12
N LEU A 111 -21.99 -10.35 10.44
CA LEU A 111 -21.48 -9.26 11.27
C LEU A 111 -21.60 -7.92 10.55
N PHE A 112 -21.29 -7.88 9.25
CA PHE A 112 -21.48 -6.69 8.42
C PHE A 112 -22.94 -6.22 8.39
N PHE A 113 -23.89 -7.12 8.12
CA PHE A 113 -25.32 -6.78 8.11
C PHE A 113 -25.86 -6.43 9.49
N LEU A 114 -25.38 -7.08 10.56
CA LEU A 114 -25.72 -6.73 11.93
C LEU A 114 -25.29 -5.29 12.26
N PHE A 115 -24.03 -4.93 11.97
CA PHE A 115 -23.54 -3.57 12.22
C PHE A 115 -24.19 -2.52 11.30
N ALA A 116 -24.60 -2.90 10.10
CA ALA A 116 -25.42 -2.04 9.24
C ALA A 116 -26.80 -1.76 9.87
N ALA A 117 -27.46 -2.78 10.42
CA ALA A 117 -28.71 -2.64 11.14
C ALA A 117 -28.55 -1.81 12.43
N VAL A 118 -27.48 -2.04 13.21
CA VAL A 118 -27.17 -1.23 14.39
C VAL A 118 -26.91 0.23 14.01
N THR A 119 -26.20 0.50 12.92
CA THR A 119 -25.96 1.86 12.42
C THR A 119 -27.27 2.55 12.03
N TRP A 120 -28.19 1.80 11.40
CA TRP A 120 -29.53 2.29 11.05
C TRP A 120 -30.37 2.61 12.30
N MET A 121 -30.37 1.72 13.29
CA MET A 121 -31.11 1.90 14.55
C MET A 121 -30.53 3.03 15.41
N ALA A 122 -29.20 3.17 15.43
CA ALA A 122 -28.49 4.19 16.20
C ALA A 122 -28.47 5.58 15.53
N ARG A 123 -29.20 5.78 14.42
CA ARG A 123 -29.18 7.03 13.64
C ARG A 123 -29.51 8.29 14.45
N GLU A 124 -30.27 8.13 15.53
CA GLU A 124 -30.73 9.22 16.41
C GLU A 124 -29.77 9.47 17.60
N VAL A 125 -28.83 8.54 17.86
CA VAL A 125 -27.87 8.65 18.95
C VAL A 125 -26.47 8.87 18.36
N ALA A 126 -26.07 10.14 18.26
CA ALA A 126 -24.84 10.58 17.60
C ALA A 126 -23.57 9.74 17.94
N PRO A 127 -23.20 9.50 19.21
CA PRO A 127 -21.98 8.73 19.51
C PRO A 127 -22.09 7.25 19.11
N ALA A 128 -23.27 6.64 19.29
CA ALA A 128 -23.49 5.25 18.91
C ALA A 128 -23.46 5.06 17.39
N LYS A 129 -23.98 6.04 16.63
CA LYS A 129 -23.91 6.06 15.16
C LYS A 129 -22.47 6.03 14.65
N TYR A 130 -21.60 6.91 15.15
CA TYR A 130 -20.22 6.98 14.68
C TYR A 130 -19.41 5.73 15.03
N LEU A 131 -19.63 5.14 16.21
CA LEU A 131 -19.00 3.89 16.60
C LEU A 131 -19.47 2.72 15.73
N ALA A 132 -20.78 2.62 15.48
CA ALA A 132 -21.36 1.59 14.62
C ALA A 132 -20.87 1.73 13.17
N LEU A 133 -20.77 2.97 12.66
CA LEU A 133 -20.21 3.25 11.33
C LEU A 133 -18.72 2.86 11.25
N ALA A 134 -17.95 3.15 12.29
CA ALA A 134 -16.53 2.78 12.32
C ALA A 134 -16.35 1.26 12.29
N ALA A 135 -17.14 0.52 13.07
CA ALA A 135 -17.17 -0.94 13.02
C ALA A 135 -17.62 -1.47 11.65
N LEU A 136 -18.64 -0.86 11.04
CA LEU A 136 -19.11 -1.20 9.70
C LEU A 136 -18.01 -1.03 8.64
N LEU A 137 -17.22 0.04 8.72
CA LEU A 137 -16.10 0.29 7.81
C LEU A 137 -14.96 -0.71 8.00
N LEU A 138 -14.62 -1.07 9.26
CA LEU A 138 -13.65 -2.13 9.53
C LEU A 138 -14.10 -3.47 8.92
N LEU A 139 -15.38 -3.83 9.09
CA LEU A 139 -15.95 -5.04 8.50
C LEU A 139 -16.02 -4.97 6.97
N GLY A 140 -16.31 -3.79 6.42
CA GLY A 140 -16.25 -3.54 4.98
C GLY A 140 -14.85 -3.77 4.42
N GLY A 141 -13.80 -3.32 5.11
CA GLY A 141 -12.41 -3.58 4.74
C GLY A 141 -12.07 -5.06 4.75
N ALA A 142 -12.50 -5.79 5.79
CA ALA A 142 -12.32 -7.22 5.87
C ALA A 142 -13.10 -7.98 4.78
N LEU A 143 -14.29 -7.51 4.41
CA LEU A 143 -15.09 -8.06 3.32
C LEU A 143 -14.41 -7.84 1.96
N LEU A 144 -13.78 -6.68 1.75
CA LEU A 144 -12.98 -6.43 0.54
C LEU A 144 -11.81 -7.42 0.45
N GLY A 145 -11.09 -7.65 1.56
CA GLY A 145 -10.06 -8.68 1.63
C GLY A 145 -10.58 -10.08 1.29
N LYS A 146 -11.78 -10.44 1.78
CA LYS A 146 -12.46 -11.70 1.45
C LYS A 146 -12.87 -11.81 -0.01
N VAL A 147 -13.36 -10.71 -0.59
CA VAL A 147 -13.69 -10.66 -2.02
C VAL A 147 -12.44 -10.84 -2.87
N GLU A 148 -11.31 -10.28 -2.47
CA GLU A 148 -10.04 -10.45 -3.18
C GLU A 148 -9.54 -11.91 -3.14
N THR A 149 -9.48 -12.55 -1.98
CA THR A 149 -9.06 -13.97 -1.90
C THR A 149 -10.00 -14.90 -2.66
N TRP A 150 -11.31 -14.61 -2.64
CA TRP A 150 -12.29 -15.34 -3.42
C TRP A 150 -12.17 -15.11 -4.93
N ARG A 151 -11.82 -13.90 -5.37
CA ARG A 151 -11.58 -13.60 -6.80
C ARG A 151 -10.30 -14.23 -7.31
N ALA A 152 -9.27 -14.33 -6.47
CA ALA A 152 -8.01 -14.95 -6.84
C ALA A 152 -8.21 -16.44 -7.12
N ASP A 153 -8.85 -17.20 -6.20
CA ASP A 153 -9.12 -18.65 -6.28
C ASP A 153 -7.99 -19.47 -6.91
N THR A 154 -6.75 -19.07 -6.63
CA THR A 154 -5.58 -19.60 -7.32
C THR A 154 -5.33 -21.03 -6.87
N LYS A 155 -5.38 -21.96 -7.82
CA LYS A 155 -5.12 -23.38 -7.58
C LYS A 155 -3.63 -23.61 -7.39
N VAL A 156 -3.18 -23.68 -6.14
CA VAL A 156 -1.79 -23.98 -5.79
C VAL A 156 -1.54 -25.48 -5.74
N ILE A 157 -0.40 -25.93 -6.27
CA ILE A 157 -0.01 -27.34 -6.19
C ILE A 157 0.36 -27.74 -4.76
N GLY A 158 -0.15 -28.88 -4.28
CA GLY A 158 0.08 -29.32 -2.90
C GLY A 158 1.43 -30.01 -2.64
N GLY A 159 2.20 -30.34 -3.68
CA GLY A 159 3.47 -31.05 -3.54
C GLY A 159 4.31 -31.00 -4.81
N GLU A 160 5.53 -31.51 -4.74
CA GLU A 160 6.41 -31.54 -5.89
C GLU A 160 6.02 -32.63 -6.89
N ILE A 161 5.79 -32.25 -8.15
CA ILE A 161 5.38 -33.19 -9.19
C ILE A 161 6.17 -32.89 -10.46
N THR A 162 6.68 -33.95 -11.09
CA THR A 162 7.25 -33.86 -12.44
C THR A 162 6.18 -34.26 -13.44
N THR A 163 5.85 -33.37 -14.37
CA THR A 163 4.82 -33.60 -15.40
C THR A 163 5.23 -32.99 -16.73
N ARG A 164 4.69 -33.52 -17.83
CA ARG A 164 4.78 -32.86 -19.13
C ARG A 164 3.75 -31.75 -19.17
N LEU A 165 4.22 -30.53 -19.22
CA LEU A 165 3.41 -29.33 -19.26
C LEU A 165 3.34 -28.81 -20.70
N THR A 166 2.12 -28.54 -21.17
CA THR A 166 1.90 -27.74 -22.37
C THR A 166 1.23 -26.43 -21.95
N GLY A 167 1.85 -25.31 -22.29
CA GLY A 167 1.40 -23.99 -21.88
C GLY A 167 1.76 -22.90 -22.86
N ARG A 168 1.03 -21.80 -22.80
CA ARG A 168 1.28 -20.60 -23.61
C ARG A 168 2.22 -19.68 -22.86
N VAL A 169 3.23 -19.16 -23.55
CA VAL A 169 4.16 -18.18 -22.98
C VAL A 169 3.47 -16.84 -22.82
N GLU A 170 3.44 -16.31 -21.60
CA GLU A 170 2.95 -14.95 -21.31
C GLU A 170 4.12 -13.97 -21.24
N THR A 171 5.15 -14.29 -20.45
CA THR A 171 6.33 -13.44 -20.25
C THR A 171 7.63 -14.22 -20.37
N ILE A 172 8.66 -13.54 -20.88
CA ILE A 172 10.00 -14.10 -21.08
C ILE A 172 11.02 -13.20 -20.38
N GLU A 173 11.57 -13.67 -19.27
CA GLU A 173 12.59 -12.97 -18.50
C GLU A 173 13.94 -13.69 -18.67
N ALA A 174 14.79 -13.18 -19.55
CA ALA A 174 16.16 -13.68 -19.69
C ALA A 174 17.01 -13.23 -18.49
N ARG A 175 17.73 -14.15 -17.85
CA ARG A 175 18.67 -13.85 -16.76
C ARG A 175 20.11 -13.81 -17.27
N GLU A 176 20.95 -13.02 -16.62
CA GLU A 176 22.39 -12.94 -16.90
C GLU A 176 23.08 -14.32 -16.89
N ASN A 177 22.70 -15.21 -15.95
CA ASN A 177 23.25 -16.56 -15.84
C ASN A 177 22.88 -17.53 -16.98
N GLY A 178 22.32 -17.01 -18.09
CA GLY A 178 21.89 -17.76 -19.26
C GLY A 178 20.57 -18.52 -19.09
N ARG A 179 19.98 -18.53 -17.89
CA ARG A 179 18.66 -19.13 -17.65
C ARG A 179 17.56 -18.17 -18.05
N VAL A 180 16.43 -18.71 -18.47
CA VAL A 180 15.25 -17.91 -18.84
C VAL A 180 14.10 -18.29 -17.94
N ARG A 181 13.48 -17.31 -17.27
CA ARG A 181 12.25 -17.50 -16.51
C ARG A 181 11.06 -17.22 -17.42
N LEU A 182 10.20 -18.23 -17.56
CA LEU A 182 9.00 -18.18 -18.38
C LEU A 182 7.78 -18.21 -17.46
N THR A 183 6.85 -17.27 -17.64
CA THR A 183 5.51 -17.37 -17.06
C THR A 183 4.58 -17.94 -18.12
N LEU A 184 3.90 -19.04 -17.80
CA LEU A 184 3.09 -19.79 -18.74
C LEU A 184 1.65 -19.91 -18.26
N THR A 185 0.68 -19.71 -19.14
CA THR A 185 -0.69 -20.19 -18.92
C THR A 185 -0.75 -21.68 -19.23
N VAL A 186 -1.19 -22.50 -18.28
CA VAL A 186 -1.24 -23.96 -18.45
C VAL A 186 -2.44 -24.34 -19.32
N MET A 187 -2.19 -25.08 -20.39
CA MET A 187 -3.24 -25.63 -21.25
C MET A 187 -3.52 -27.09 -20.91
N ALA A 188 -2.46 -27.88 -20.73
CA ALA A 188 -2.59 -29.30 -20.43
C ALA A 188 -1.39 -29.80 -19.59
N THR A 189 -1.67 -30.82 -18.78
CA THR A 189 -0.64 -31.62 -18.09
C THR A 189 -0.81 -33.09 -18.45
N GLU A 190 0.29 -33.76 -18.75
CA GLU A 190 0.31 -35.16 -19.16
C GLU A 190 1.36 -35.94 -18.38
N ARG A 191 1.02 -37.19 -18.04
CA ARG A 191 1.94 -38.16 -17.41
C ARG A 191 2.73 -37.57 -16.21
N PRO A 192 2.08 -37.22 -15.09
CA PRO A 192 0.66 -37.41 -14.75
C PRO A 192 -0.22 -36.21 -15.12
N LYS A 193 -1.50 -36.48 -15.41
CA LYS A 193 -2.53 -35.44 -15.56
C LYS A 193 -2.93 -34.96 -14.17
N LEU A 194 -2.74 -33.67 -13.89
CA LEU A 194 -3.07 -33.10 -12.60
C LEU A 194 -4.60 -32.92 -12.48
N ARG A 195 -5.18 -33.41 -11.38
CA ARG A 195 -6.61 -33.20 -11.07
C ARG A 195 -6.91 -31.73 -10.77
N TYR A 196 -6.01 -31.09 -10.02
CA TYR A 196 -6.03 -29.65 -9.74
C TYR A 196 -4.83 -29.03 -10.43
N GLN A 197 -4.96 -28.77 -11.73
CA GLN A 197 -3.89 -28.10 -12.47
C GLN A 197 -3.92 -26.59 -12.16
N PRO A 198 -2.75 -25.97 -11.90
CA PRO A 198 -2.65 -24.52 -11.77
C PRO A 198 -2.94 -23.85 -13.12
N ASP A 199 -3.58 -22.68 -13.10
CA ASP A 199 -3.93 -21.96 -14.33
C ASP A 199 -2.71 -21.20 -14.90
N ARG A 200 -1.81 -20.67 -14.05
CA ARG A 200 -0.52 -20.09 -14.44
C ARG A 200 0.63 -20.72 -13.64
N VAL A 201 1.78 -20.86 -14.29
CA VAL A 201 3.02 -21.38 -13.67
C VAL A 201 4.24 -20.58 -14.09
N ARG A 202 5.24 -20.55 -13.21
CA ARG A 202 6.49 -19.82 -13.43
C ARG A 202 7.67 -20.79 -13.44
N LEU A 203 8.27 -21.01 -14.61
CA LEU A 203 9.29 -22.03 -14.82
C LEU A 203 10.61 -21.45 -15.30
N THR A 204 11.71 -21.95 -14.76
CA THR A 204 13.06 -21.61 -15.23
C THR A 204 13.56 -22.66 -16.23
N ALA A 205 13.98 -22.23 -17.41
CA ALA A 205 14.62 -23.05 -18.43
C ALA A 205 16.12 -22.74 -18.51
N ARG A 206 16.97 -23.77 -18.72
CA ARG A 206 18.42 -23.57 -18.98
C ARG A 206 18.69 -23.08 -20.39
N SER A 207 17.87 -23.48 -21.34
CA SER A 207 17.91 -23.03 -22.73
C SER A 207 16.48 -22.97 -23.26
N VAL A 208 16.24 -21.98 -24.10
CA VAL A 208 14.98 -21.82 -24.82
C VAL A 208 15.24 -21.92 -26.32
N PRO A 209 14.27 -22.39 -27.12
CA PRO A 209 14.39 -22.41 -28.58
C PRO A 209 14.68 -21.02 -29.13
N LYS A 210 15.51 -20.94 -30.17
CA LYS A 210 15.75 -19.69 -30.91
C LYS A 210 14.44 -19.25 -31.57
N GLY A 211 14.05 -17.99 -31.39
CA GLY A 211 12.80 -17.44 -31.91
C GLY A 211 11.57 -17.72 -31.05
N LEU A 212 11.74 -18.06 -29.77
CA LEU A 212 10.62 -18.11 -28.84
C LEU A 212 10.03 -16.71 -28.62
N GLU A 213 8.79 -16.51 -29.07
CA GLU A 213 8.05 -15.26 -28.88
C GLU A 213 6.99 -15.39 -27.77
N PRO A 214 6.66 -14.28 -27.08
CA PRO A 214 5.48 -14.23 -26.23
C PRO A 214 4.23 -14.65 -27.00
N GLY A 215 3.36 -15.43 -26.37
CA GLY A 215 2.15 -15.99 -26.97
C GLY A 215 2.34 -17.35 -27.66
N ALA A 216 3.58 -17.81 -27.88
CA ALA A 216 3.85 -19.13 -28.43
C ALA A 216 3.42 -20.26 -27.48
N VAL A 217 3.03 -21.42 -28.02
CA VAL A 217 2.70 -22.60 -27.24
C VAL A 217 3.91 -23.50 -27.13
N VAL A 218 4.32 -23.79 -25.89
CA VAL A 218 5.47 -24.62 -25.57
C VAL A 218 5.06 -25.88 -24.82
N THR A 219 5.75 -26.98 -25.09
CA THR A 219 5.65 -28.22 -24.32
C THR A 219 7.00 -28.59 -23.73
N GLY A 220 7.00 -29.15 -22.52
CA GLY A 220 8.25 -29.59 -21.90
C GLY A 220 8.02 -30.38 -20.62
N LEU A 221 9.03 -31.16 -20.25
CA LEU A 221 9.01 -31.93 -19.01
C LEU A 221 9.53 -31.02 -17.88
N ALA A 222 8.65 -30.68 -16.94
CA ALA A 222 8.92 -29.70 -15.89
C ALA A 222 8.68 -30.31 -14.50
N ARG A 223 9.54 -29.93 -13.55
CA ARG A 223 9.31 -30.19 -12.13
C ARG A 223 8.62 -28.97 -11.53
N LEU A 224 7.40 -29.18 -11.06
CA LEU A 224 6.55 -28.17 -10.43
C LEU A 224 6.61 -28.34 -8.92
N ALA A 225 6.65 -27.22 -8.20
CA ALA A 225 6.57 -27.13 -6.75
C ALA A 225 5.67 -25.96 -6.36
N ALA A 226 5.15 -25.99 -5.13
CA ALA A 226 4.46 -24.84 -4.57
C ALA A 226 5.40 -23.62 -4.53
N PRO A 227 4.89 -22.39 -4.74
CA PRO A 227 5.65 -21.19 -4.45
C PRO A 227 6.24 -21.22 -3.03
N LEU A 228 7.46 -20.72 -2.87
CA LEU A 228 8.13 -20.71 -1.57
C LEU A 228 7.46 -19.69 -0.66
N GLY A 229 7.08 -20.12 0.54
CA GLY A 229 6.57 -19.24 1.58
C GLY A 229 7.65 -18.32 2.18
N PRO A 230 7.32 -17.59 3.25
CA PRO A 230 8.25 -16.66 3.88
C PRO A 230 9.45 -17.40 4.48
N LEU A 231 10.67 -16.92 4.19
CA LEU A 231 11.91 -17.52 4.68
C LEU A 231 12.08 -17.38 6.20
N ARG A 232 11.45 -16.36 6.79
CA ARG A 232 11.43 -16.12 8.25
C ARG A 232 10.03 -15.69 8.69
N PRO A 233 9.61 -15.99 9.91
CA PRO A 233 8.34 -15.48 10.44
C PRO A 233 8.27 -13.96 10.31
N GLY A 234 7.18 -13.45 9.72
CA GLY A 234 6.98 -12.02 9.46
C GLY A 234 7.81 -11.41 8.32
N SER A 235 8.60 -12.21 7.60
CA SER A 235 9.27 -11.74 6.37
C SER A 235 8.30 -11.70 5.19
N TYR A 236 8.76 -11.10 4.09
CA TYR A 236 8.03 -11.09 2.82
C TYR A 236 7.59 -12.49 2.39
N ASP A 237 6.31 -12.64 2.07
CA ASP A 237 5.70 -13.90 1.66
C ASP A 237 5.53 -13.96 0.13
N PHE A 238 6.49 -14.60 -0.54
CA PHE A 238 6.47 -14.77 -1.99
C PHE A 238 5.37 -15.73 -2.46
N ALA A 239 4.90 -16.65 -1.60
CA ALA A 239 3.83 -17.57 -1.95
C ALA A 239 2.48 -16.85 -1.97
N PHE A 240 2.26 -15.95 -1.02
CA PHE A 240 1.05 -15.11 -1.00
C PHE A 240 0.99 -14.17 -2.20
N GLU A 241 2.09 -13.50 -2.56
CA GLU A 241 2.13 -12.67 -3.78
C GLU A 241 1.90 -13.52 -5.04
N SER A 242 2.55 -14.69 -5.13
CA SER A 242 2.34 -15.62 -6.27
C SER A 242 0.88 -16.10 -6.34
N TYR A 243 0.24 -16.31 -5.19
CA TYR A 243 -1.17 -16.68 -5.11
C TYR A 243 -2.06 -15.56 -5.67
N LEU A 244 -1.85 -14.30 -5.28
CA LEU A 244 -2.62 -13.17 -5.82
C LEU A 244 -2.35 -12.91 -7.30
N ASP A 245 -1.13 -13.20 -7.77
CA ASP A 245 -0.76 -13.17 -9.19
C ASP A 245 -1.40 -14.31 -10.01
N GLY A 246 -2.10 -15.26 -9.40
CA GLY A 246 -2.64 -16.43 -10.10
C GLY A 246 -1.61 -17.52 -10.42
N ILE A 247 -0.41 -17.43 -9.85
CA ILE A 247 0.70 -18.38 -10.08
C ILE A 247 0.60 -19.52 -9.07
N GLY A 248 0.07 -20.65 -9.54
CA GLY A 248 -0.17 -21.83 -8.71
C GLY A 248 1.03 -22.77 -8.55
N ALA A 249 2.07 -22.62 -9.37
CA ALA A 249 3.30 -23.39 -9.22
C ALA A 249 4.54 -22.66 -9.74
N THR A 250 5.67 -22.93 -9.10
CA THR A 250 7.01 -22.51 -9.55
C THR A 250 7.87 -23.73 -9.82
N GLY A 251 8.90 -23.60 -10.64
CA GLY A 251 9.74 -24.76 -10.94
C GLY A 251 10.76 -24.55 -12.04
N PHE A 252 11.21 -25.65 -12.62
CA PHE A 252 12.17 -25.64 -13.70
C PHE A 252 11.89 -26.74 -14.72
N PHE A 253 12.29 -26.47 -15.96
CA PHE A 253 12.30 -27.44 -17.04
C PHE A 253 13.50 -28.38 -16.89
N LEU A 254 13.27 -29.69 -16.99
CA LEU A 254 14.33 -30.71 -16.96
C LEU A 254 15.13 -30.72 -18.26
N LYS A 255 14.45 -30.52 -19.40
CA LYS A 255 15.01 -30.23 -20.71
C LYS A 255 14.34 -28.97 -21.24
N GLY A 256 15.07 -28.13 -21.98
CA GLY A 256 14.50 -26.93 -22.61
C GLY A 256 13.18 -27.22 -23.34
N PRO A 257 12.19 -26.32 -23.26
CA PRO A 257 10.88 -26.55 -23.85
C PRO A 257 10.95 -26.59 -25.39
N GLU A 258 10.02 -27.29 -26.01
CA GLU A 258 9.84 -27.40 -27.46
C GLU A 258 8.62 -26.56 -27.88
N VAL A 259 8.71 -25.80 -28.97
CA VAL A 259 7.58 -25.00 -29.49
C VAL A 259 6.67 -25.91 -30.32
N VAL A 260 5.37 -25.96 -29.99
CA VAL A 260 4.41 -26.89 -30.60
C VAL A 260 3.30 -26.17 -31.36
N GLY A 261 3.08 -24.87 -31.14
CA GLY A 261 2.01 -24.14 -31.81
C GLY A 261 2.19 -22.63 -31.86
N GLU A 262 1.54 -22.02 -32.86
CA GLU A 262 1.57 -20.59 -33.16
C GLU A 262 0.59 -19.76 -32.33
N THR A 263 0.92 -18.48 -32.18
CA THR A 263 0.20 -17.44 -31.44
C THR A 263 -1.24 -17.20 -31.93
N ALA A 264 -1.59 -17.61 -33.16
CA ALA A 264 -2.85 -17.27 -33.83
C ALA A 264 -4.12 -17.84 -33.16
N THR A 265 -4.00 -18.92 -32.39
CA THR A 265 -5.14 -19.59 -31.72
C THR A 265 -5.53 -18.97 -30.36
N ALA A 266 -4.87 -17.87 -29.96
CA ALA A 266 -5.07 -17.27 -28.65
C ALA A 266 -6.27 -16.31 -28.59
N PRO A 267 -6.94 -16.18 -27.42
CA PRO A 267 -7.92 -15.15 -27.17
C PRO A 267 -7.36 -13.73 -27.45
N LEU A 268 -8.21 -12.80 -27.89
CA LEU A 268 -7.81 -11.42 -28.22
C LEU A 268 -6.99 -10.74 -27.11
N GLY A 269 -7.40 -10.90 -25.84
CA GLY A 269 -6.66 -10.36 -24.70
C GLY A 269 -5.26 -10.95 -24.56
N ALA A 270 -5.10 -12.26 -24.73
CA ALA A 270 -3.80 -12.92 -24.67
C ALA A 270 -2.89 -12.50 -25.84
N ARG A 271 -3.47 -12.25 -27.03
CA ARG A 271 -2.74 -11.71 -28.18
C ARG A 271 -2.26 -10.29 -27.93
N PHE A 272 -3.09 -9.45 -27.31
CA PHE A 272 -2.72 -8.09 -26.94
C PHE A 272 -1.59 -8.07 -25.90
N GLN A 273 -1.67 -8.93 -24.87
CA GLN A 273 -0.61 -9.08 -23.87
C GLN A 273 0.71 -9.57 -24.49
N ALA A 274 0.64 -10.59 -25.35
CA ALA A 274 1.81 -11.06 -26.10
C ALA A 274 2.42 -9.98 -27.00
N TRP A 275 1.58 -9.16 -27.63
CA TRP A 275 2.01 -8.02 -28.44
C TRP A 275 2.76 -6.98 -27.60
N ILE A 276 2.23 -6.61 -26.43
CA ILE A 276 2.91 -5.71 -25.49
C ILE A 276 4.27 -6.28 -25.08
N GLU A 277 4.31 -7.56 -24.67
CA GLU A 277 5.54 -8.20 -24.23
C GLU A 277 6.59 -8.27 -25.34
N ALA A 278 6.16 -8.55 -26.58
CA ALA A 278 7.06 -8.55 -27.74
C ALA A 278 7.66 -7.15 -27.98
N HIS A 279 6.86 -6.09 -27.89
CA HIS A 279 7.34 -4.71 -28.02
C HIS A 279 8.30 -4.33 -26.89
N ARG A 280 8.05 -4.82 -25.68
CA ARG A 280 8.92 -4.61 -24.51
C ARG A 280 10.30 -5.25 -24.71
N ILE A 281 10.33 -6.48 -25.23
CA ILE A 281 11.56 -7.20 -25.56
C ILE A 281 12.31 -6.51 -26.72
N ASP A 282 11.59 -6.07 -27.76
CA ASP A 282 12.17 -5.33 -28.89
C ASP A 282 12.80 -4.00 -28.43
N LEU A 283 12.07 -3.21 -27.62
CA LEU A 283 12.56 -1.96 -27.06
C LEU A 283 13.82 -2.17 -26.21
N ALA A 284 13.82 -3.19 -25.34
CA ALA A 284 15.01 -3.56 -24.57
C ALA A 284 16.18 -3.98 -25.49
N GLY A 285 15.90 -4.71 -26.58
CA GLY A 285 16.87 -5.07 -27.61
C GLY A 285 17.51 -3.85 -28.28
N ARG A 286 16.69 -2.86 -28.66
CA ARG A 286 17.16 -1.59 -29.25
C ARG A 286 17.99 -0.76 -28.28
N ILE A 287 17.65 -0.75 -26.99
CA ILE A 287 18.46 -0.04 -25.99
C ILE A 287 19.85 -0.69 -25.89
N ARG A 288 19.89 -2.03 -25.79
CA ARG A 288 21.15 -2.79 -25.73
C ARG A 288 22.01 -2.67 -26.97
N SER A 289 21.42 -2.43 -28.15
CA SER A 289 22.19 -2.22 -29.37
C SER A 289 22.90 -0.87 -29.42
N HIS A 290 22.46 0.10 -28.61
CA HIS A 290 23.06 1.45 -28.55
C HIS A 290 23.90 1.67 -27.29
N ILE A 291 23.54 1.03 -26.18
CA ILE A 291 24.26 1.11 -24.90
C ILE A 291 24.68 -0.31 -24.54
N THR A 292 25.98 -0.58 -24.70
CA THR A 292 26.57 -1.89 -24.39
C THR A 292 26.98 -1.98 -22.92
N GLY A 293 26.92 -3.18 -22.34
CA GLY A 293 27.37 -3.43 -20.97
C GLY A 293 26.25 -3.31 -19.92
N PRO A 294 26.61 -3.32 -18.62
CA PRO A 294 25.65 -3.26 -17.52
C PRO A 294 24.75 -2.02 -17.55
N GLU A 295 25.25 -0.90 -18.05
CA GLU A 295 24.51 0.36 -18.19
C GLU A 295 23.33 0.21 -19.16
N GLY A 296 23.49 -0.58 -20.22
CA GLY A 296 22.43 -0.89 -21.18
C GLY A 296 21.32 -1.73 -20.56
N GLU A 297 21.67 -2.67 -19.69
CA GLU A 297 20.70 -3.49 -18.96
C GLU A 297 19.96 -2.69 -17.88
N ILE A 298 20.65 -1.76 -17.21
CA ILE A 298 20.01 -0.79 -16.31
C ILE A 298 19.06 0.12 -17.09
N ALA A 299 19.47 0.64 -18.25
CA ALA A 299 18.60 1.46 -19.10
C ALA A 299 17.38 0.68 -19.60
N ALA A 300 17.55 -0.56 -20.03
CA ALA A 300 16.46 -1.46 -20.43
C ALA A 300 15.50 -1.75 -19.26
N ALA A 301 16.03 -1.92 -18.05
CA ALA A 301 15.25 -2.09 -16.83
C ALA A 301 14.40 -0.87 -16.50
N LEU A 302 14.96 0.35 -16.61
CA LEU A 302 14.26 1.59 -16.28
C LEU A 302 13.22 2.01 -17.33
N VAL A 303 13.50 1.77 -18.61
CA VAL A 303 12.62 2.19 -19.72
C VAL A 303 11.58 1.13 -20.06
N ALA A 304 12.01 -0.13 -20.20
CA ALA A 304 11.16 -1.25 -20.64
C ALA A 304 10.79 -2.21 -19.49
N GLY A 305 11.25 -1.99 -18.25
CA GLY A 305 10.95 -2.87 -17.14
C GLY A 305 11.64 -4.24 -17.21
N VAL A 306 12.63 -4.43 -18.10
CA VAL A 306 13.33 -5.70 -18.33
C VAL A 306 14.60 -5.74 -17.47
N ARG A 307 14.54 -6.41 -16.31
CA ARG A 307 15.65 -6.41 -15.33
C ARG A 307 16.62 -7.58 -15.43
N GLY A 308 16.21 -8.67 -16.09
CA GLY A 308 16.90 -9.94 -15.94
C GLY A 308 18.34 -9.96 -16.49
N GLY A 309 18.70 -9.05 -17.40
CA GLY A 309 20.06 -8.94 -17.92
C GLY A 309 21.05 -8.20 -17.00
N ILE A 310 20.61 -7.56 -15.91
CA ILE A 310 21.51 -6.84 -15.00
C ILE A 310 22.42 -7.85 -14.28
N PRO A 311 23.75 -7.63 -14.30
CA PRO A 311 24.68 -8.51 -13.62
C PRO A 311 24.48 -8.66 -12.11
N GLU A 312 24.71 -9.85 -11.56
CA GLU A 312 24.49 -10.11 -10.13
C GLU A 312 25.41 -9.28 -9.22
N ASP A 313 26.65 -9.02 -9.63
CA ASP A 313 27.60 -8.16 -8.92
C ASP A 313 27.13 -6.69 -8.89
N VAL A 314 26.52 -6.22 -9.97
CA VAL A 314 25.88 -4.90 -10.06
C VAL A 314 24.64 -4.84 -9.18
N ASN A 315 23.79 -5.88 -9.20
CA ASN A 315 22.63 -5.99 -8.32
C ASN A 315 23.04 -6.01 -6.83
N GLU A 316 24.12 -6.72 -6.49
CA GLU A 316 24.68 -6.73 -5.14
C GLU A 316 25.14 -5.33 -4.73
N THR A 317 25.90 -4.66 -5.60
CA THR A 317 26.41 -3.30 -5.35
C THR A 317 25.27 -2.32 -5.12
N LEU A 318 24.22 -2.37 -5.94
CA LEU A 318 23.01 -1.56 -5.77
C LEU A 318 22.27 -1.89 -4.47
N ARG A 319 22.28 -3.15 -4.03
CA ARG A 319 21.67 -3.54 -2.76
C ARG A 319 22.47 -3.05 -1.55
N ILE A 320 23.78 -3.19 -1.57
CA ILE A 320 24.69 -2.73 -0.50
C ILE A 320 24.62 -1.20 -0.35
N THR A 321 24.56 -0.47 -1.46
CA THR A 321 24.42 1.00 -1.47
C THR A 321 23.00 1.49 -1.20
N GLY A 322 22.03 0.58 -1.07
CA GLY A 322 20.62 0.91 -0.85
C GLY A 322 19.89 1.43 -2.10
N LEU A 323 20.52 1.42 -3.27
CA LEU A 323 19.98 1.91 -4.55
C LEU A 323 19.15 0.88 -5.33
N ALA A 324 19.03 -0.37 -4.85
CA ALA A 324 18.27 -1.43 -5.51
C ALA A 324 16.80 -1.05 -5.82
N HIS A 325 16.20 -0.15 -5.01
CA HIS A 325 14.84 0.34 -5.24
C HIS A 325 14.71 1.22 -6.48
N VAL A 326 15.79 1.84 -6.97
CA VAL A 326 15.80 2.70 -8.16
C VAL A 326 15.62 1.89 -9.44
N LEU A 327 16.08 0.63 -9.45
CA LEU A 327 15.85 -0.30 -10.57
C LEU A 327 14.37 -0.65 -10.75
N SER A 328 13.55 -0.37 -9.74
CA SER A 328 12.11 -0.46 -9.88
C SER A 328 11.52 0.84 -10.38
N ILE A 329 10.64 0.72 -11.38
CA ILE A 329 9.83 1.85 -11.82
C ILE A 329 9.07 2.35 -10.60
N SER A 330 9.46 3.55 -10.17
CA SER A 330 8.99 4.16 -8.93
C SER A 330 7.99 5.27 -9.22
N GLY A 331 7.34 5.77 -8.17
CA GLY A 331 6.45 6.92 -8.27
C GLY A 331 7.12 8.16 -8.88
N LEU A 332 8.43 8.32 -8.67
CA LEU A 332 9.20 9.42 -9.26
C LEU A 332 9.26 9.31 -10.79
N HIS A 333 9.45 8.10 -11.34
CA HIS A 333 9.48 7.88 -12.79
C HIS A 333 8.14 8.25 -13.41
N MET A 334 7.04 7.79 -12.81
CA MET A 334 5.69 8.13 -13.25
C MET A 334 5.43 9.64 -13.14
N ALA A 335 5.82 10.28 -12.03
CA ALA A 335 5.66 11.71 -11.85
C ALA A 335 6.48 12.52 -12.87
N LEU A 336 7.70 12.08 -13.18
CA LEU A 336 8.56 12.69 -14.20
C LEU A 336 7.92 12.60 -15.59
N VAL A 337 7.46 11.41 -15.99
CA VAL A 337 6.75 11.21 -17.26
C VAL A 337 5.52 12.13 -17.34
N ALA A 338 4.71 12.17 -16.29
CA ALA A 338 3.55 13.06 -16.22
C ALA A 338 3.96 14.53 -16.38
N GLY A 339 4.98 14.98 -15.64
CA GLY A 339 5.48 16.35 -15.67
C GLY A 339 6.03 16.75 -17.05
N VAL A 340 6.81 15.88 -17.68
CA VAL A 340 7.37 16.10 -19.02
C VAL A 340 6.25 16.18 -20.07
N VAL A 341 5.27 15.28 -20.03
CA VAL A 341 4.15 15.29 -20.97
C VAL A 341 3.29 16.54 -20.80
N ILE A 342 2.93 16.88 -19.56
CA ILE A 342 2.16 18.10 -19.27
C ILE A 342 2.94 19.33 -19.70
N GLY A 343 4.22 19.43 -19.36
CA GLY A 343 5.09 20.56 -19.71
C GLY A 343 5.24 20.73 -21.21
N SER A 344 5.52 19.64 -21.92
CA SER A 344 5.69 19.63 -23.38
C SER A 344 4.41 20.01 -24.11
N LEU A 345 3.26 19.44 -23.70
CA LEU A 345 1.96 19.80 -24.28
C LEU A 345 1.63 21.27 -24.00
N ARG A 346 1.84 21.75 -22.77
CA ARG A 346 1.60 23.16 -22.43
C ARG A 346 2.49 24.10 -23.24
N LEU A 347 3.76 23.78 -23.42
CA LEU A 347 4.69 24.58 -24.23
C LEU A 347 4.28 24.56 -25.70
N GLY A 348 3.90 23.40 -26.23
CA GLY A 348 3.39 23.25 -27.60
C GLY A 348 2.12 24.07 -27.83
N PHE A 349 1.16 24.04 -26.91
CA PHE A 349 -0.04 24.87 -26.99
C PHE A 349 0.26 26.37 -26.84
N ALA A 350 1.27 26.74 -26.04
CA ALA A 350 1.68 28.13 -25.89
C ALA A 350 2.23 28.74 -27.19
N ALA A 351 2.78 27.92 -28.09
CA ALA A 351 3.18 28.35 -29.44
C ALA A 351 1.98 28.74 -30.34
N PHE A 352 0.74 28.43 -29.95
CA PHE A 352 -0.49 28.77 -30.67
C PHE A 352 -1.44 29.61 -29.79
N PRO A 353 -1.18 30.92 -29.59
CA PRO A 353 -1.93 31.77 -28.65
C PRO A 353 -3.44 31.81 -28.89
N GLY A 354 -3.86 31.75 -30.16
CA GLY A 354 -5.29 31.75 -30.53
C GLY A 354 -6.05 30.51 -30.07
N PHE A 355 -5.40 29.35 -30.00
CA PHE A 355 -5.99 28.13 -29.46
C PHE A 355 -5.93 28.13 -27.93
N ALA A 356 -4.75 28.47 -27.37
CA ALA A 356 -4.51 28.46 -25.93
C ALA A 356 -5.42 29.41 -25.14
N SER A 357 -5.83 30.54 -25.73
CA SER A 357 -6.74 31.49 -25.09
C SER A 357 -8.21 31.05 -25.10
N ARG A 358 -8.61 30.16 -26.01
CA ARG A 358 -10.02 29.73 -26.20
C ARG A 358 -10.34 28.37 -25.57
N HIS A 359 -9.31 27.62 -25.18
CA HIS A 359 -9.41 26.22 -24.80
C HIS A 359 -8.73 25.96 -23.45
N PRO A 360 -9.27 25.05 -22.61
CA PRO A 360 -8.67 24.72 -21.32
C PRO A 360 -7.42 23.85 -21.49
N VAL A 361 -6.29 24.47 -21.87
CA VAL A 361 -5.00 23.80 -22.11
C VAL A 361 -4.60 22.86 -20.97
N ARG A 362 -4.91 23.23 -19.71
CA ARG A 362 -4.66 22.41 -18.53
C ARG A 362 -5.35 21.04 -18.59
N LYS A 363 -6.60 20.99 -19.08
CA LYS A 363 -7.38 19.74 -19.17
C LYS A 363 -6.85 18.85 -20.29
N TYR A 364 -6.50 19.41 -21.44
CA TYR A 364 -5.90 18.64 -22.53
C TYR A 364 -4.53 18.08 -22.17
N ALA A 365 -3.69 18.88 -21.50
CA ALA A 365 -2.40 18.41 -21.01
C ALA A 365 -2.56 17.27 -20.00
N ALA A 366 -3.56 17.35 -19.11
CA ALA A 366 -3.86 16.30 -18.13
C ALA A 366 -4.38 15.01 -18.76
N ILE A 367 -5.26 15.11 -19.77
CA ILE A 367 -5.73 13.96 -20.55
C ILE A 367 -4.56 13.32 -21.29
N GLY A 368 -3.72 14.13 -21.95
CA GLY A 368 -2.52 13.64 -22.62
C GLY A 368 -1.56 12.94 -21.67
N ALA A 369 -1.36 13.47 -20.47
CA ALA A 369 -0.57 12.83 -19.43
C ALA A 369 -1.18 11.52 -18.93
N LEU A 370 -2.50 11.47 -18.74
CA LEU A 370 -3.19 10.24 -18.31
C LEU A 370 -3.04 9.12 -19.36
N VAL A 371 -3.20 9.46 -20.64
CA VAL A 371 -3.00 8.52 -21.77
C VAL A 371 -1.54 8.08 -21.84
N ALA A 372 -0.59 9.01 -21.73
CA ALA A 372 0.84 8.69 -21.78
C ALA A 372 1.26 7.79 -20.61
N LEU A 373 0.76 8.05 -19.40
CA LEU A 373 1.01 7.22 -18.22
C LEU A 373 0.38 5.83 -18.36
N ALA A 374 -0.84 5.73 -18.88
CA ALA A 374 -1.48 4.44 -19.14
C ALA A 374 -0.69 3.62 -20.17
N ALA A 375 -0.22 4.27 -21.24
CA ALA A 375 0.63 3.64 -22.24
C ALA A 375 1.98 3.20 -21.63
N TYR A 376 2.60 4.04 -20.80
CA TYR A 376 3.85 3.68 -20.12
C TYR A 376 3.66 2.53 -19.12
N LEU A 377 2.55 2.50 -18.38
CA LEU A 377 2.22 1.38 -17.49
C LEU A 377 2.13 0.06 -18.27
N LEU A 378 1.44 0.06 -19.42
CA LEU A 378 1.32 -1.12 -20.28
C LEU A 378 2.70 -1.55 -20.82
N ILE A 379 3.49 -0.62 -21.36
CA ILE A 379 4.81 -0.91 -21.93
C ILE A 379 5.79 -1.43 -20.87
N SER A 380 5.68 -0.92 -19.63
CA SER A 380 6.56 -1.33 -18.54
C SER A 380 6.32 -2.75 -18.02
N GLY A 381 5.28 -3.43 -18.50
CA GLY A 381 4.91 -4.79 -18.09
C GLY A 381 4.07 -4.84 -16.81
N SER A 382 3.34 -3.77 -16.50
CA SER A 382 2.40 -3.69 -15.36
C SER A 382 3.01 -4.14 -14.03
N GLN A 383 4.20 -3.65 -13.70
CA GLN A 383 4.81 -3.94 -12.40
C GLN A 383 3.91 -3.37 -11.29
N VAL A 384 3.71 -4.12 -10.21
CA VAL A 384 2.84 -3.72 -9.09
C VAL A 384 3.17 -2.32 -8.55
N ALA A 385 4.45 -1.97 -8.47
CA ALA A 385 4.88 -0.63 -8.05
C ALA A 385 4.50 0.50 -9.04
N ALA A 386 4.51 0.19 -10.34
CA ALA A 386 4.12 1.11 -11.41
C ALA A 386 2.59 1.32 -11.40
N GLU A 387 1.80 0.26 -11.18
CA GLU A 387 0.34 0.33 -11.09
C GLU A 387 -0.13 1.25 -9.95
N ARG A 388 0.45 1.10 -8.76
CA ARG A 388 0.13 1.96 -7.61
C ARG A 388 0.43 3.43 -7.90
N SER A 389 1.61 3.70 -8.45
CA SER A 389 2.05 5.04 -8.79
C SER A 389 1.16 5.67 -9.85
N PHE A 390 0.76 4.88 -10.85
CA PHE A 390 -0.20 5.27 -11.87
C PHE A 390 -1.54 5.63 -11.26
N LEU A 391 -2.13 4.78 -10.40
CA LEU A 391 -3.41 5.04 -9.75
C LEU A 391 -3.39 6.34 -8.95
N MET A 392 -2.34 6.58 -8.16
CA MET A 392 -2.19 7.82 -7.39
C MET A 392 -2.16 9.05 -8.30
N ILE A 393 -1.31 9.05 -9.32
CA ILE A 393 -1.19 10.18 -10.25
C ILE A 393 -2.47 10.35 -11.09
N ALA A 394 -3.11 9.26 -11.50
CA ALA A 394 -4.36 9.28 -12.23
C ALA A 394 -5.46 9.96 -11.43
N VAL A 395 -5.61 9.66 -10.14
CA VAL A 395 -6.57 10.35 -9.26
C VAL A 395 -6.29 11.84 -9.18
N MET A 396 -5.02 12.24 -9.07
CA MET A 396 -4.61 13.65 -9.06
C MET A 396 -4.91 14.36 -10.39
N LEU A 397 -4.64 13.70 -11.52
CA LEU A 397 -4.93 14.24 -12.85
C LEU A 397 -6.44 14.36 -13.08
N VAL A 398 -7.22 13.36 -12.68
CA VAL A 398 -8.70 13.39 -12.75
C VAL A 398 -9.24 14.53 -11.89
N ALA A 399 -8.71 14.76 -10.68
CA ALA A 399 -9.10 15.91 -9.87
C ALA A 399 -8.83 17.24 -10.59
N LEU A 400 -7.70 17.33 -11.31
CA LEU A 400 -7.37 18.50 -12.13
C LEU A 400 -8.30 18.67 -13.35
N LEU A 401 -8.85 17.60 -13.94
CA LEU A 401 -9.89 17.69 -14.99
C LEU A 401 -11.18 18.34 -14.48
N PHE A 402 -11.52 18.10 -13.21
CA PHE A 402 -12.68 18.68 -12.52
C PHE A 402 -12.38 20.02 -11.84
N ASP A 403 -11.26 20.67 -12.19
CA ASP A 403 -10.83 21.95 -11.64
C ASP A 403 -10.70 21.94 -10.10
N ARG A 404 -10.36 20.78 -9.52
CA ARG A 404 -10.04 20.62 -8.10
C ARG A 404 -8.52 20.65 -7.89
N ALA A 405 -8.10 21.13 -6.73
CA ALA A 405 -6.70 21.08 -6.33
C ALA A 405 -6.21 19.63 -6.34
N ALA A 406 -5.11 19.34 -7.04
CA ALA A 406 -4.59 17.99 -7.25
C ALA A 406 -4.00 17.39 -5.95
N LEU A 407 -3.31 18.20 -5.16
CA LEU A 407 -2.68 17.80 -3.90
C LEU A 407 -3.55 18.23 -2.71
N THR A 408 -4.43 17.34 -2.25
CA THR A 408 -5.26 17.57 -1.05
C THR A 408 -5.45 16.28 -0.26
N MET A 409 -5.69 16.39 1.05
CA MET A 409 -6.00 15.23 1.91
C MET A 409 -7.23 14.46 1.40
N ARG A 410 -8.19 15.16 0.80
CA ARG A 410 -9.37 14.56 0.20
C ARG A 410 -9.03 13.69 -1.01
N ASN A 411 -8.16 14.15 -1.91
CA ASN A 411 -7.74 13.34 -3.05
C ASN A 411 -6.90 12.14 -2.61
N LEU A 412 -6.06 12.32 -1.58
CA LEU A 412 -5.31 11.22 -0.98
C LEU A 412 -6.27 10.15 -0.41
N ALA A 413 -7.32 10.58 0.29
CA ALA A 413 -8.36 9.68 0.80
C ALA A 413 -9.13 8.96 -0.33
N ILE A 414 -9.43 9.64 -1.43
CA ILE A 414 -10.04 9.03 -2.62
C ILE A 414 -9.10 7.98 -3.25
N ALA A 415 -7.81 8.29 -3.38
CA ALA A 415 -6.83 7.33 -3.91
C ALA A 415 -6.72 6.09 -3.02
N ALA A 416 -6.66 6.26 -1.69
CA ALA A 416 -6.64 5.14 -0.75
C ALA A 416 -7.91 4.29 -0.86
N LEU A 417 -9.08 4.91 -1.01
CA LEU A 417 -10.36 4.23 -1.18
C LEU A 417 -10.39 3.39 -2.48
N ILE A 418 -9.89 3.94 -3.59
CA ILE A 418 -9.82 3.21 -4.86
C ILE A 418 -8.88 2.01 -4.73
N ILE A 419 -7.70 2.21 -4.14
CA ILE A 419 -6.71 1.13 -3.99
C ILE A 419 -7.24 0.02 -3.09
N VAL A 420 -7.83 0.33 -1.92
CA VAL A 420 -8.34 -0.73 -1.03
C VAL A 420 -9.52 -1.51 -1.62
N VAL A 421 -10.29 -0.90 -2.53
CA VAL A 421 -11.38 -1.57 -3.25
C VAL A 421 -10.87 -2.48 -4.36
N LEU A 422 -9.80 -2.07 -5.06
CA LEU A 422 -9.24 -2.83 -6.17
C LEU A 422 -8.29 -3.94 -5.70
N SER A 423 -7.45 -3.64 -4.70
CA SER A 423 -6.36 -4.50 -4.23
C SER A 423 -6.16 -4.33 -2.71
N PRO A 424 -7.07 -4.85 -1.87
CA PRO A 424 -7.01 -4.65 -0.42
C PRO A 424 -5.73 -5.17 0.25
N HIS A 425 -5.08 -6.19 -0.31
CA HIS A 425 -3.80 -6.71 0.22
C HIS A 425 -2.67 -5.67 0.24
N GLU A 426 -2.71 -4.68 -0.66
CA GLU A 426 -1.67 -3.64 -0.77
C GLU A 426 -1.50 -2.83 0.52
N VAL A 427 -2.55 -2.73 1.33
CA VAL A 427 -2.53 -1.99 2.60
C VAL A 427 -1.48 -2.55 3.57
N VAL A 428 -1.23 -3.85 3.53
CA VAL A 428 -0.23 -4.53 4.36
C VAL A 428 1.18 -4.39 3.75
N GLY A 429 1.27 -4.02 2.48
CA GLY A 429 2.52 -3.83 1.76
C GLY A 429 3.29 -2.59 2.24
N PRO A 430 4.63 -2.68 2.39
CA PRO A 430 5.45 -1.54 2.84
C PRO A 430 5.41 -0.37 1.87
N SER A 431 5.22 -0.64 0.57
CA SER A 431 5.18 0.40 -0.46
C SER A 431 3.96 1.32 -0.32
N PHE A 432 2.78 0.76 -0.04
CA PHE A 432 1.57 1.54 0.19
C PHE A 432 1.74 2.42 1.43
N GLN A 433 2.16 1.82 2.55
CA GLN A 433 2.32 2.51 3.83
C GLN A 433 3.28 3.69 3.72
N MET A 434 4.46 3.49 3.13
CA MET A 434 5.47 4.53 2.98
C MET A 434 5.03 5.64 2.02
N SER A 435 4.40 5.30 0.89
CA SER A 435 3.98 6.29 -0.11
C SER A 435 2.83 7.16 0.40
N PHE A 436 1.82 6.56 1.05
CA PHE A 436 0.71 7.30 1.62
C PHE A 436 1.13 8.14 2.82
N ALA A 437 2.02 7.63 3.68
CA ALA A 437 2.57 8.41 4.79
C ALA A 437 3.38 9.62 4.30
N ALA A 438 4.24 9.43 3.30
CA ALA A 438 5.02 10.53 2.72
C ALA A 438 4.12 11.59 2.05
N THR A 439 3.10 11.15 1.31
CA THR A 439 2.16 12.07 0.66
C THR A 439 1.29 12.81 1.68
N ALA A 440 0.83 12.12 2.74
CA ALA A 440 0.10 12.74 3.83
C ALA A 440 0.95 13.81 4.52
N ALA A 441 2.21 13.48 4.86
CA ALA A 441 3.14 14.43 5.47
C ALA A 441 3.36 15.66 4.58
N LEU A 442 3.60 15.46 3.27
CA LEU A 442 3.80 16.55 2.30
C LEU A 442 2.57 17.46 2.17
N VAL A 443 1.35 16.90 2.21
CA VAL A 443 0.11 17.67 2.07
C VAL A 443 -0.29 18.34 3.40
N SER A 444 0.15 17.80 4.54
CA SER A 444 -0.10 18.37 5.87
C SER A 444 0.91 19.43 6.31
N ALA A 445 2.09 19.46 5.68
CA ALA A 445 3.14 20.44 5.89
C ALA A 445 2.80 21.75 5.17
#